data_AF-A0A6A6KT73-F1
#
_entry.id   AF-A0A6A6KT73-F1
#
_cell.length_a   1.000
_cell.length_b   1.000
_cell.length_c   1.000
_cell.angle_alpha   90.00
_cell.angle_beta   90.00
_cell.angle_gamma   90.00
#
_symmetry.space_group_name_H-M   'P 1'
#
loop_
_entity.id
_entity.type
_entity.pdbx_description
1 polymer ?
#
loop_
_entity_poly.entity_id
_entity_poly.type
_entity_poly.pdbx_seq_one_letter_code
_entity_poly.pdbx_strand_id
1 'polypeptide(L)'
;MQRDGNLVMYPMQYAAGVDTVYWNTGTYTAGYNVSLNLDTDGKLCLLNATAFNIRTLNVRQTVFDQDTACNCPLGFDFIDPGQENLDCKQKSSVDDCVSTNYTILELESIMGI
;
A
#
# COMPACT_ATOMS: atom_id res chain seq x y z
N MET A 1 6.98 -1.95 8.60
CA MET A 1 8.40 -2.24 8.30
C MET A 1 8.72 -3.65 8.71
N GLN A 2 9.35 -4.43 7.83
CA GLN A 2 9.87 -5.75 8.18
C GLN A 2 11.21 -5.64 8.93
N ARG A 3 11.59 -6.73 9.60
CA ARG A 3 12.80 -6.82 10.42
C ARG A 3 14.11 -6.77 9.61
N ASP A 4 14.06 -7.10 8.33
CA ASP A 4 15.21 -7.06 7.43
C ASP A 4 15.49 -5.65 6.88
N GLY A 5 14.65 -4.67 7.25
CA GLY A 5 14.73 -3.30 6.81
C GLY A 5 13.88 -3.00 5.58
N ASN A 6 13.13 -3.99 5.06
CA ASN A 6 12.29 -3.83 3.88
C ASN A 6 10.88 -3.33 4.23
N LEU A 7 10.38 -2.33 3.49
CA LEU A 7 8.96 -1.99 3.49
C LEU A 7 8.30 -2.84 2.41
N VAL A 8 7.26 -3.58 2.81
CA VAL A 8 6.52 -4.48 1.92
C VAL A 8 5.04 -4.20 2.07
N MET A 9 4.34 -4.09 0.93
CA MET A 9 2.90 -3.92 0.86
C MET A 9 2.26 -5.27 0.51
N TYR A 10 1.43 -5.74 1.44
CA TYR A 10 0.66 -6.97 1.29
C TYR A 10 -0.82 -6.65 1.04
N PRO A 11 -1.56 -7.52 0.35
CA PRO A 11 -3.01 -7.45 0.32
C PRO A 11 -3.58 -7.56 1.74
N MET A 12 -4.74 -6.95 1.93
CA MET A 12 -5.48 -7.07 3.19
C MET A 12 -5.94 -8.51 3.43
N GLN A 13 -6.29 -9.25 2.37
CA GLN A 13 -6.77 -10.62 2.46
C GLN A 13 -5.74 -11.57 1.86
N TYR A 14 -5.30 -12.52 2.68
CA TYR A 14 -4.37 -13.56 2.27
C TYR A 14 -5.11 -14.58 1.39
N ALA A 15 -4.91 -14.51 0.06
CA ALA A 15 -5.31 -15.59 -0.83
C ALA A 15 -4.38 -16.78 -0.56
N ALA A 16 -4.93 -17.83 0.05
CA ALA A 16 -4.18 -18.99 0.50
C ALA A 16 -3.25 -19.55 -0.59
N GLY A 17 -1.94 -19.44 -0.38
CA GLY A 17 -0.92 -20.13 -1.18
C GLY A 17 -0.21 -19.31 -2.27
N VAL A 18 -0.47 -18.00 -2.38
CA VAL A 18 0.30 -17.13 -3.27
C VAL A 18 0.99 -16.03 -2.47
N ASP A 19 2.32 -15.95 -2.58
CA ASP A 19 3.13 -14.82 -2.07
C ASP A 19 2.77 -13.56 -2.85
N THR A 20 1.64 -12.96 -2.48
CA THR A 20 1.08 -11.78 -3.10
C THR A 20 1.70 -10.55 -2.43
N VAL A 21 2.89 -10.18 -2.87
CA VAL A 21 3.46 -8.88 -2.56
C VAL A 21 3.04 -7.92 -3.65
N TYR A 22 2.29 -6.86 -3.30
CA TYR A 22 1.96 -5.83 -4.27
C TYR A 22 3.17 -5.00 -4.64
N TRP A 23 4.00 -4.66 -3.64
CA TRP A 23 5.18 -3.85 -3.84
C TRP A 23 6.15 -3.96 -2.67
N ASN A 24 7.45 -3.77 -2.91
CA ASN A 24 8.44 -3.67 -1.84
C ASN A 24 9.57 -2.70 -2.17
N THR A 25 10.30 -2.28 -1.13
CA THR A 25 11.40 -1.33 -1.27
C THR A 25 12.73 -1.92 -1.72
N GLY A 26 12.88 -3.24 -1.77
CA GLY A 26 14.16 -3.88 -2.06
C GLY A 26 15.26 -3.54 -1.05
N THR A 27 14.92 -3.14 0.18
CA THR A 27 15.87 -2.75 1.24
C THR A 27 16.08 -3.86 2.28
N TYR A 28 15.87 -5.13 1.88
CA TYR A 28 15.95 -6.33 2.73
C TYR A 28 17.35 -6.65 3.29
N THR A 29 18.38 -5.87 2.93
CA THR A 29 19.73 -5.96 3.52
C THR A 29 20.07 -4.77 4.39
N ALA A 30 19.15 -3.81 4.57
CA ALA A 30 19.38 -2.62 5.39
C ALA A 30 19.37 -2.93 6.89
N GLY A 31 18.79 -4.06 7.29
CA GLY A 31 18.84 -4.61 8.65
C GLY A 31 17.73 -4.09 9.58
N TYR A 32 17.88 -4.40 10.87
CA TYR A 32 16.79 -4.31 11.85
C TYR A 32 16.37 -2.90 12.27
N ASN A 33 17.24 -1.90 12.10
CA ASN A 33 17.01 -0.56 12.62
C ASN A 33 16.62 0.43 11.54
N VAL A 34 15.69 0.02 10.67
CA VAL A 34 15.11 0.89 9.64
C VAL A 34 13.70 1.29 10.04
N SER A 35 13.44 2.58 9.97
CA SER A 35 12.14 3.19 10.27
C SER A 35 11.57 3.87 9.03
N LEU A 36 10.25 3.76 8.84
CA LEU A 36 9.52 4.56 7.85
C LEU A 36 9.11 5.88 8.51
N ASN A 37 9.47 7.00 7.89
CA ASN A 37 9.26 8.34 8.41
C ASN A 37 8.57 9.21 7.36
N LEU A 38 7.72 10.13 7.80
CA LEU A 38 7.15 11.18 6.98
C LEU A 38 7.92 12.47 7.26
N ASP A 39 8.56 13.01 6.25
CA ASP A 39 9.29 14.27 6.34
C ASP A 39 8.32 15.46 6.24
N THR A 40 8.78 16.62 6.70
CA THR A 40 8.10 17.91 6.69
C THR A 40 7.70 18.39 5.30
N ASP A 41 8.36 17.89 4.25
CA ASP A 41 8.03 18.17 2.85
C ASP A 41 7.03 17.17 2.24
N GLY A 42 6.47 16.26 3.06
CA GLY A 42 5.48 15.28 2.65
C GLY A 42 6.08 14.01 2.02
N LYS A 43 7.40 13.85 2.00
CA LYS A 43 8.05 12.65 1.46
C LYS A 43 8.10 11.54 2.51
N LEU A 44 7.92 10.31 2.05
CA LEU A 44 8.14 9.13 2.86
C LEU A 44 9.59 8.66 2.70
N CYS A 45 10.28 8.44 3.82
CA CYS A 45 11.70 8.11 3.88
C CYS A 45 11.97 6.91 4.78
N LEU A 46 12.92 6.07 4.38
CA LEU A 46 13.47 4.99 5.18
C LEU A 46 14.76 5.47 5.83
N LEU A 47 14.78 5.56 7.15
CA LEU A 47 15.91 6.04 7.92
C LEU A 47 16.51 4.90 8.75
N ASN A 48 17.84 4.82 8.84
CA ASN A 48 18.50 3.90 9.75
C ASN A 48 18.57 4.47 11.19
N ALA A 49 19.17 3.72 12.12
CA ALA A 49 19.36 4.12 13.53
C ALA A 49 20.10 5.46 13.73
N THR A 50 20.92 5.89 12.76
CA THR A 50 21.66 7.16 12.78
C THR A 50 20.91 8.29 12.09
N ALA A 51 19.63 8.10 11.78
CA ALA A 51 18.82 9.01 10.96
C ALA A 51 19.33 9.20 9.52
N PHE A 52 20.18 8.30 9.03
CA PHE A 52 20.65 8.33 7.64
C PHE A 52 19.54 7.84 6.70
N ASN A 53 19.30 8.59 5.62
CA ASN A 53 18.30 8.25 4.60
C ASN A 53 18.82 7.12 3.70
N ILE A 54 18.23 5.93 3.87
CA ILE A 54 18.53 4.74 3.08
C ILE A 54 17.80 4.81 1.75
N ARG A 55 16.55 5.26 1.77
CA ARG A 55 15.72 5.39 0.58
C ARG A 55 14.60 6.39 0.81
N THR A 56 14.40 7.29 -0.16
CA THR A 56 13.19 8.09 -0.26
C THR A 56 12.20 7.39 -1.18
N LEU A 57 10.97 7.23 -0.72
CA LEU A 57 9.87 6.71 -1.52
C LEU A 57 9.38 7.84 -2.42
N ASN A 58 9.87 7.85 -3.64
CA ASN A 58 9.31 8.72 -4.66
C ASN A 58 7.86 8.29 -4.86
N VAL A 59 6.92 9.05 -4.30
CA VAL A 59 5.63 9.21 -4.98
C VAL A 59 6.02 9.65 -6.38
N ARG A 60 5.53 8.97 -7.42
CA ARG A 60 5.69 9.51 -8.77
C ARG A 60 5.13 10.93 -8.69
N GLN A 61 6.00 11.93 -8.66
CA GLN A 61 5.67 13.21 -9.22
C GLN A 61 5.39 12.86 -10.67
N THR A 62 4.14 12.60 -10.97
CA THR A 62 3.62 12.91 -12.27
C THR A 62 3.92 14.41 -12.40
N VAL A 63 5.08 14.73 -12.98
CA VAL A 63 5.10 15.84 -13.92
C VAL A 63 3.87 15.56 -14.77
N PHE A 64 2.87 16.43 -14.67
CA PHE A 64 1.71 16.35 -15.56
C PHE A 64 2.24 16.69 -16.95
N ASP A 65 3.01 15.78 -17.53
CA ASP A 65 3.29 15.75 -18.94
C ASP A 65 1.91 15.67 -19.57
N GLN A 66 1.54 16.73 -20.29
CA GLN A 66 0.19 17.00 -20.80
C GLN A 66 -0.34 15.95 -21.79
N ASP A 67 0.25 14.75 -21.85
CA ASP A 67 -0.12 13.72 -22.82
C ASP A 67 0.19 12.29 -22.33
N THR A 68 -0.01 12.00 -21.04
CA THR A 68 -0.12 10.61 -20.57
C THR A 68 -1.51 10.42 -20.02
N ALA A 69 -2.41 9.82 -20.80
CA ALA A 69 -3.73 9.41 -20.31
C ALA A 69 -3.52 8.49 -19.08
N CYS A 70 -3.91 8.98 -17.90
CA CYS A 70 -3.86 8.21 -16.66
C CYS A 70 -4.94 7.13 -16.72
N ASN A 71 -4.63 5.97 -17.29
CA ASN A 71 -5.56 4.84 -17.28
C ASN A 71 -5.43 4.08 -15.96
N CYS A 72 -6.57 3.75 -15.33
CA CYS A 72 -6.57 2.86 -14.18
C CYS A 72 -6.08 1.45 -14.56
N PRO A 73 -5.27 0.79 -13.69
CA PRO A 73 -4.91 -0.61 -13.87
C PRO A 73 -6.15 -1.53 -13.92
N LEU A 74 -6.00 -2.73 -14.48
CA LEU A 74 -7.06 -3.75 -14.46
C LEU A 74 -7.53 -4.04 -13.03
N GLY A 75 -8.85 -4.03 -12.81
CA GLY A 75 -9.46 -4.21 -11.48
C GLY A 75 -9.71 -2.91 -10.71
N PHE A 76 -9.39 -1.76 -11.30
CA PHE A 76 -9.64 -0.44 -10.74
C PHE A 76 -10.47 0.38 -11.73
N ASP A 77 -11.39 1.19 -11.20
CA ASP A 77 -12.15 2.19 -11.95
C ASP A 77 -11.77 3.58 -11.44
N PHE A 78 -11.99 4.63 -12.24
CA PHE A 78 -11.80 6.00 -11.76
C PHE A 78 -12.70 6.30 -10.55
N ILE A 79 -12.20 7.11 -9.61
CA ILE A 79 -13.04 7.61 -8.52
C ILE A 79 -14.23 8.39 -9.11
N ASP A 80 -13.93 9.31 -10.02
CA ASP A 80 -14.87 10.08 -10.81
C ASP A 80 -14.59 9.87 -12.32
N PRO A 81 -15.52 9.25 -13.08
CA PRO A 81 -15.39 9.09 -14.53
C PRO A 81 -15.23 10.40 -15.31
N GLY A 82 -15.64 11.54 -14.74
CA GLY A 82 -15.47 12.86 -15.35
C GLY A 82 -14.11 13.50 -15.09
N GLN A 83 -13.30 12.92 -14.20
CA GLN A 83 -11.98 13.45 -13.79
C GLN A 83 -10.95 12.33 -13.65
N GLU A 84 -10.53 11.78 -14.79
CA GLU A 84 -9.63 10.62 -14.91
C GLU A 84 -8.23 10.81 -14.27
N ASN A 85 -7.86 12.04 -13.91
CA ASN A 85 -6.56 12.37 -13.33
C ASN A 85 -6.56 12.49 -11.80
N LEU A 86 -7.70 12.26 -11.13
CA LEU A 86 -7.78 12.38 -9.67
C LEU A 86 -7.19 11.16 -8.97
N ASP A 87 -7.79 9.99 -9.17
CA ASP A 87 -7.30 8.72 -8.63
C ASP A 87 -8.13 7.54 -9.15
N CYS A 88 -7.67 6.32 -8.86
CA CYS A 88 -8.34 5.07 -9.15
C CYS A 88 -8.84 4.42 -7.86
N LYS A 89 -10.12 4.04 -7.81
CA LYS A 89 -10.66 3.15 -6.79
C LYS A 89 -10.62 1.71 -7.27
N GLN A 90 -10.50 0.77 -6.35
CA GLN A 90 -10.76 -0.62 -6.70
C GLN A 90 -12.20 -0.73 -7.24
N LYS A 91 -12.37 -1.54 -8.28
CA LYS A 91 -13.68 -1.88 -8.82
C LYS A 91 -14.39 -2.81 -7.82
N SER A 92 -14.91 -2.24 -6.74
CA SER A 92 -15.60 -2.99 -5.69
C SER A 92 -16.92 -3.54 -6.23
N SER A 93 -17.17 -4.83 -6.02
CA SER A 93 -18.52 -5.37 -6.10
C SER A 93 -19.33 -4.84 -4.91
N VAL A 94 -20.64 -4.65 -5.07
CA VAL A 94 -21.54 -4.29 -3.94
C VAL A 94 -21.44 -5.31 -2.79
N ASP A 95 -20.93 -6.51 -3.07
CA ASP A 95 -20.71 -7.58 -2.09
C ASP A 95 -19.44 -7.43 -1.22
N ASP A 96 -18.48 -6.54 -1.55
CA ASP A 96 -17.22 -6.41 -0.80
C ASP A 96 -17.37 -5.63 0.53
N CYS A 97 -18.46 -4.87 0.69
CA CYS A 97 -18.78 -4.15 1.93
C CYS A 97 -20.11 -4.65 2.52
N VAL A 98 -20.22 -5.94 2.76
CA VAL A 98 -21.22 -6.43 3.71
C VAL A 98 -20.72 -6.06 5.10
N SER A 99 -21.30 -5.03 5.71
CA SER A 99 -21.15 -4.80 7.15
C SER A 99 -21.89 -5.91 7.89
N THR A 100 -21.31 -7.10 7.94
CA THR A 100 -21.86 -8.19 8.76
C THR A 100 -21.63 -7.80 10.21
N ASN A 101 -22.72 -7.64 10.97
CA ASN A 101 -22.65 -7.44 12.41
C ASN A 101 -22.23 -8.76 13.06
N TYR A 102 -20.92 -9.00 13.13
CA TYR A 102 -20.38 -10.16 13.82
C TYR A 102 -20.51 -9.97 15.33
N THR A 103 -21.01 -11.00 16.01
CA THR A 103 -20.92 -11.09 17.46
C THR A 103 -19.47 -11.34 17.88
N ILE A 104 -19.07 -10.95 19.09
CA ILE A 104 -17.69 -11.13 19.59
C ILE A 104 -17.21 -12.59 19.43
N LEU A 105 -18.11 -13.57 19.56
CA LEU A 105 -17.84 -15.00 19.39
C LEU A 105 -17.44 -15.39 17.95
N GLU A 106 -17.91 -14.65 16.94
CA GLU A 106 -17.59 -14.91 15.54
C GLU A 106 -16.22 -14.34 15.15
N LEU A 107 -15.78 -13.28 15.84
CA LEU A 107 -14.45 -12.69 15.65
C LEU A 107 -13.33 -13.59 16.18
N GLU A 108 -13.57 -14.33 17.27
CA GLU A 108 -12.61 -15.30 17.83
C GLU A 108 -12.33 -16.46 16.84
N SER A 109 -13.38 -16.97 16.19
CA SER A 109 -13.29 -18.01 15.18
C SER A 109 -12.51 -17.57 13.92
N ILE A 110 -12.67 -16.30 13.51
CA ILE A 110 -11.95 -15.72 12.36
C ILE A 110 -10.48 -15.44 12.70
N MET A 111 -10.19 -15.05 13.95
CA MET A 111 -8.85 -14.75 14.43
C MET A 111 -8.07 -15.99 14.87
N GLY A 112 -8.71 -17.15 14.97
CA GLY A 112 -8.08 -18.41 15.34
C GLY A 112 -7.50 -18.40 16.76
N ILE A 113 -8.19 -17.73 17.70
CA ILE A 113 -7.86 -17.70 19.14
C ILE A 113 -8.91 -18.45 19.94
#